data_AF-A0A7C5GBX9-F1
#
_entry.id   AF-A0A7C5GBX9-F1
#
_cell.length_a   1.000
_cell.length_b   1.000
_cell.length_c   1.000
_cell.angle_alpha   90.00
_cell.angle_beta   90.00
_cell.angle_gamma   90.00
#
_symmetry.space_group_name_H-M   'P 1'
#
loop_
_entity.id
_entity.type
_entity.pdbx_description
1 polymer ?
#
loop_
_entity_poly.entity_id
_entity_poly.type
_entity_poly.pdbx_seq_one_letter_code
_entity_poly.pdbx_strand_id
1 'polypeptide(L)'
;MSQPPQDARNTRPEIRRATEDDLAAVVDLDARVTGQSKPEYWADIFERFGTRRQDERFFLVAEGDAHIAGLIAGEVRGWEFGSE
;
A
#
# COMPACT_ATOMS: atom_id res chain seq x y z
N MET A 1 -13.52 8.66 35.71
CA MET A 1 -12.67 8.07 34.64
C MET A 1 -13.07 8.74 33.34
N SER A 2 -12.28 9.71 32.88
CA SER A 2 -12.56 10.40 31.61
C SER A 2 -12.09 9.51 30.46
N GLN A 3 -12.98 9.22 29.51
CA GLN A 3 -12.63 8.58 28.25
C GLN A 3 -11.58 9.44 27.53
N PRO A 4 -10.50 8.84 26.99
CA PRO A 4 -9.58 9.60 26.15
C PRO A 4 -10.31 10.11 24.90
N PRO A 5 -9.89 11.25 24.32
CA PRO A 5 -10.57 11.85 23.17
C PRO A 5 -10.67 10.83 22.03
N GLN A 6 -11.90 10.56 21.56
CA GLN A 6 -12.14 9.63 20.46
C GLN A 6 -11.77 10.22 19.09
N ASP A 7 -11.45 11.52 19.02
CA ASP A 7 -11.29 12.24 17.76
C ASP A 7 -9.95 12.03 17.05
N ALA A 8 -8.91 11.56 17.76
CA ALA A 8 -7.61 11.27 17.15
C ALA A 8 -7.55 9.94 16.37
N ARG A 9 -8.64 9.15 16.35
CA ARG A 9 -8.70 7.82 15.72
C ARG A 9 -9.54 7.75 14.44
N ASN A 10 -10.06 8.89 13.97
CA ASN A 10 -11.09 8.93 12.93
C ASN A 10 -10.71 9.75 11.69
N THR A 11 -9.42 10.04 11.48
CA THR A 11 -8.99 10.62 10.21
C THR A 11 -9.19 9.57 9.11
N ARG A 12 -10.09 9.83 8.16
CA ARG A 12 -10.24 8.97 6.97
C ARG A 12 -8.94 9.07 6.17
N PRO A 13 -8.22 7.96 5.94
CA PRO A 13 -7.00 8.02 5.17
C PRO A 13 -7.29 8.41 3.72
N GLU A 14 -6.39 9.18 3.13
CA GLU A 14 -6.39 9.47 1.71
C GLU A 14 -5.87 8.23 0.96
N ILE A 15 -6.62 7.79 -0.05
CA ILE A 15 -6.19 6.71 -0.93
C ILE A 15 -5.62 7.33 -2.19
N ARG A 16 -4.33 7.11 -2.44
CA ARG A 16 -3.61 7.62 -3.61
C ARG A 16 -2.67 6.57 -4.18
N ARG A 17 -2.16 6.83 -5.40
CA ARG A 17 -1.06 6.03 -5.94
C ARG A 17 0.18 6.20 -5.06
N ALA A 18 0.89 5.10 -4.86
CA ALA A 18 2.20 5.12 -4.25
C ALA A 18 3.18 5.92 -5.11
N THR A 19 4.10 6.61 -4.45
CA THR A 19 5.30 7.21 -5.04
C THR A 19 6.53 6.45 -4.54
N GLU A 20 7.69 6.70 -5.15
CA GLU A 20 8.94 6.11 -4.71
C GLU A 20 9.26 6.47 -3.24
N ASP A 21 8.92 7.69 -2.82
CA ASP A 21 9.08 8.16 -1.43
C ASP A 21 8.29 7.33 -0.40
N ASP A 22 7.24 6.61 -0.82
CA ASP A 22 6.44 5.77 0.10
C ASP A 22 7.11 4.41 0.37
N LEU A 23 8.10 4.00 -0.43
CA LEU A 23 8.66 2.65 -0.38
C LEU A 23 9.25 2.29 0.99
N ALA A 24 9.95 3.23 1.63
CA ALA A 24 10.49 3.01 2.97
C ALA A 24 9.38 2.71 3.98
N ALA A 25 8.29 3.49 3.95
CA ALA A 25 7.15 3.29 4.85
C ALA A 25 6.41 1.97 4.58
N VAL A 26 6.34 1.56 3.31
CA VAL A 26 5.78 0.26 2.90
C VAL A 26 6.61 -0.91 3.42
N VAL A 27 7.95 -0.84 3.27
CA VAL A 27 8.87 -1.87 3.78
C VAL A 27 8.72 -2.00 5.30
N ASP A 28 8.68 -0.89 6.01
CA ASP A 28 8.50 -0.88 7.46
C ASP A 28 7.12 -1.45 7.86
N LEU A 29 6.07 -1.14 7.10
CA LEU A 29 4.73 -1.68 7.33
C LEU A 29 4.68 -3.21 7.13
N ASP A 30 5.26 -3.75 6.05
CA ASP A 30 5.34 -5.20 5.83
C ASP A 30 6.22 -5.88 6.88
N ALA A 31 7.34 -5.27 7.27
CA ALA A 31 8.25 -5.82 8.27
C ALA A 31 7.60 -5.95 9.66
N ARG A 32 6.65 -5.07 10.02
CA ARG A 32 5.86 -5.22 11.26
C ARG A 32 4.99 -6.48 11.28
N VAL A 33 4.57 -6.95 10.11
CA VAL A 33 3.71 -8.14 9.96
C VAL A 33 4.55 -9.40 9.78
N THR A 34 5.59 -9.33 8.94
CA THR A 34 6.38 -10.49 8.51
C THR A 34 7.65 -10.71 9.35
N GLY A 35 8.07 -9.71 10.13
CA GLY A 35 9.32 -9.71 10.88
C GLY A 35 10.58 -9.56 10.03
N GLN A 36 10.46 -9.26 8.73
CA GLN A 36 11.59 -9.19 7.80
C GLN A 36 11.52 -7.89 6.98
N SER A 37 12.65 -7.19 6.89
CA SER A 37 12.80 -6.06 5.96
C SER A 37 13.11 -6.60 4.57
N LYS A 38 12.39 -6.10 3.55
CA LYS A 38 12.47 -6.57 2.16
C LYS A 38 12.47 -5.41 1.15
N PRO A 39 13.46 -4.49 1.22
CA PRO A 39 13.45 -3.29 0.39
C PRO A 39 13.51 -3.60 -1.11
N GLU A 40 14.32 -4.56 -1.54
CA GLU A 40 14.46 -4.93 -2.95
C GLU A 40 13.16 -5.53 -3.50
N TYR A 41 12.50 -6.39 -2.70
CA TYR A 41 11.21 -6.97 -3.07
C TYR A 41 10.15 -5.89 -3.31
N TRP A 42 10.06 -4.90 -2.40
CA TRP A 42 9.07 -3.84 -2.54
C TRP A 42 9.40 -2.87 -3.67
N ALA A 43 10.67 -2.64 -3.97
CA ALA A 43 11.10 -1.91 -5.17
C ALA A 43 10.65 -2.62 -6.46
N ASP A 44 10.82 -3.94 -6.55
CA ASP A 44 10.36 -4.73 -7.70
C ASP A 44 8.83 -4.71 -7.84
N ILE A 45 8.10 -4.81 -6.73
CA ILE A 45 6.63 -4.70 -6.72
C ILE A 45 6.20 -3.31 -7.18
N PHE A 46 6.86 -2.24 -6.73
CA PHE A 46 6.58 -0.87 -7.17
C PHE A 46 6.87 -0.66 -8.65
N GLU A 47 8.01 -1.14 -9.16
CA GLU A 47 8.31 -1.07 -10.59
C GLU A 47 7.30 -1.89 -11.43
N ARG A 48 6.77 -2.98 -10.88
CA ARG A 48 5.76 -3.79 -11.58
C ARG A 48 4.37 -3.15 -11.61
N PHE A 49 3.92 -2.56 -10.50
CA PHE A 49 2.52 -2.14 -10.30
C PHE A 49 2.30 -0.64 -10.15
N GLY A 50 3.34 0.13 -9.81
CA GLY A 50 3.30 1.58 -9.63
C GLY A 50 3.68 2.37 -10.89
N THR A 51 4.61 1.87 -11.70
CA THR A 51 5.19 2.66 -12.82
C THR A 51 4.68 2.25 -14.21
N ARG A 52 4.23 0.99 -14.40
CA ARG A 52 3.86 0.43 -15.70
C ARG A 52 2.36 0.16 -15.83
N ARG A 53 1.80 0.33 -17.03
CA ARG A 53 0.39 -0.01 -17.38
C ARG A 53 -0.60 0.53 -16.35
N GLN A 54 -0.51 1.82 -16.03
CA GLN A 54 -1.22 2.42 -14.89
C GLN A 54 -2.75 2.31 -14.98
N ASP A 55 -3.32 2.16 -16.18
CA ASP A 55 -4.76 1.95 -16.35
C ASP A 55 -5.25 0.55 -15.92
N GLU A 56 -4.32 -0.40 -15.75
CA GLU A 56 -4.60 -1.79 -15.39
C GLU A 56 -3.87 -2.22 -14.12
N ARG A 57 -2.84 -1.48 -13.71
CA ARG A 57 -2.00 -1.79 -12.56
C ARG A 57 -2.04 -0.70 -11.52
N PHE A 58 -2.10 -1.14 -10.28
CA PHE A 58 -2.35 -0.29 -9.14
C PHE A 58 -1.39 -0.67 -8.03
N PHE A 59 -0.69 0.34 -7.54
CA PHE A 59 -0.07 0.33 -6.23
C PHE A 59 -0.64 1.53 -5.50
N LEU A 60 -1.58 1.26 -4.59
CA LEU A 60 -2.27 2.30 -3.82
C LEU A 60 -1.81 2.22 -2.37
N VAL A 61 -1.67 3.39 -1.76
CA VAL A 61 -1.40 3.55 -0.33
C VAL A 61 -2.55 4.28 0.33
N ALA A 62 -2.78 3.94 1.60
CA ALA A 62 -3.65 4.67 2.50
C ALA A 62 -2.78 5.56 3.40
N GLU A 63 -2.77 6.86 3.12
CA GLU A 63 -2.03 7.85 3.91
C GLU A 63 -2.97 8.46 4.97
N GLY A 64 -2.58 8.41 6.25
CA GLY A 64 -3.27 9.08 7.34
C GLY A 64 -2.26 9.70 8.30
N ASP A 65 -2.56 10.86 8.90
CA ASP A 65 -1.73 11.53 9.90
C ASP A 65 -0.21 11.44 9.62
N ALA A 66 0.19 11.76 8.38
CA ALA A 66 1.57 11.74 7.86
C ALA A 66 2.30 10.38 7.86
N HIS A 67 1.56 9.26 7.87
CA HIS A 67 2.13 7.91 7.72
C HIS A 67 1.30 7.03 6.77
N ILE A 68 1.94 6.01 6.21
CA ILE A 68 1.27 4.98 5.43
C ILE A 68 0.67 3.93 6.38
N ALA A 69 -0.67 3.89 6.43
CA ALA A 69 -1.44 2.99 7.29
C ALA A 69 -1.78 1.65 6.60
N GLY A 70 -1.72 1.61 5.26
CA GLY A 70 -2.08 0.44 4.47
C GLY A 70 -1.67 0.57 3.01
N LEU A 71 -1.69 -0.55 2.30
CA LEU A 71 -1.42 -0.59 0.87
C LEU A 71 -2.18 -1.73 0.18
N ILE A 72 -2.38 -1.60 -1.13
CA ILE A 72 -2.77 -2.68 -2.03
C ILE A 72 -1.99 -2.56 -3.34
N ALA A 73 -1.41 -3.68 -3.79
CA ALA A 73 -0.72 -3.76 -5.08
C ALA A 73 -1.34 -4.89 -5.90
N GLY A 74 -1.62 -4.63 -7.18
CA GLY A 74 -2.25 -5.62 -8.04
C GLY A 74 -2.51 -5.12 -9.45
N GLU A 75 -3.10 -5.99 -10.25
CA GLU A 75 -3.45 -5.70 -11.64
C GLU A 75 -4.83 -6.27 -11.98
N VAL A 76 -5.59 -5.53 -12.78
CA VAL A 76 -6.83 -5.97 -13.39
C VAL A 76 -6.47 -6.71 -14.67
N ARG A 77 -6.89 -7.97 -14.78
CA ARG A 77 -6.69 -8.79 -15.97
C ARG A 77 -8.03 -9.34 -16.45
N GLY A 78 -8.28 -9.23 -17.75
CA GLY A 78 -9.37 -9.97 -18.38
C GLY A 78 -8.93 -11.41 -18.61
N TRP A 79 -9.53 -12.35 -17.89
CA TRP A 79 -9.47 -13.78 -18.21
C TRP A 79 -10.86 -14.36 -17.97
N GLU A 80 -11.33 -15.25 -18.86
CA GLU A 80 -12.38 -16.18 -18.49
C GLU A 80 -11.76 -17.17 -17.50
N PHE A 81 -12.32 -17.28 -16.30
CA PHE A 81 -11.88 -18.27 -15.32
C PHE A 81 -12.03 -19.68 -15.92
N GLY A 82 -10.95 -20.44 -16.08
CA GLY A 82 -11.03 -21.90 -16.30
C GLY A 82 -10.62 -22.48 -17.66
N SER A 83 -9.77 -21.84 -18.45
CA SER A 83 -9.13 -22.52 -19.60
C SER A 83 -7.74 -23.02 -19.21
N GLU A 84 -7.66 -24.27 -18.74
CA GLU A 84 -6.44 -25.09 -18.82
C GLU A 84 -6.22 -25.59 -20.26
#